data_AF-Q8NPK4-F1
#
_entry.id   AF-Q8NPK4-F1
#
_cell.length_a   1.000
_cell.length_b   1.000
_cell.length_c   1.000
_cell.angle_alpha   90.00
_cell.angle_beta   90.00
_cell.angle_gamma   90.00
#
_symmetry.space_group_name_H-M   'P 1'
#
loop_
_entity.id
_entity.type
_entity.pdbx_description
1 polymer ?
#
loop_
_entity_poly.entity_id
_entity_poly.type
_entity_poly.pdbx_seq_one_letter_code
_entity_poly.pdbx_strand_id
1 'polypeptide(L)'
;MNPERRLTSLTAFYFGRRVASAPHSDETIRSVCWPAYRDVQRTLWGMGSHPRAKELKATSCDKIVSFVHSFGGIRSQDEFDQQHQVWCEDLVAFFAENPHPERPTFQFHYGHAQKWLNMTLKYLSVLGHPAVEEVYVFLHAPIDRDVYERAWEILGVERPRIAWSKLDGDTYRSYQLNIRHAVAGQGRGFVLDWETDEWMEAKRFSRHSLSEGHS
;
A
#
# COMPACT_ATOMS: atom_id res chain seq x y z
N MET A 1 13.00 28.08 9.00
CA MET A 1 11.62 27.56 8.93
C MET A 1 11.51 26.37 9.87
N ASN A 2 10.58 26.38 10.83
CA ASN A 2 10.44 25.28 11.79
C ASN A 2 10.07 23.98 11.02
N PRO A 3 10.88 22.91 11.10
CA PRO A 3 10.62 21.62 10.43
C PRO A 3 9.23 21.05 10.71
N GLU A 4 8.72 21.17 11.94
CA GLU A 4 7.39 20.70 12.32
C GLU A 4 6.28 21.50 11.64
N ARG A 5 6.44 22.83 11.56
CA ARG A 5 5.49 23.68 10.82
C ARG A 5 5.47 23.36 9.33
N ARG A 6 6.64 23.00 8.76
CA ARG A 6 6.73 22.53 7.37
C ARG A 6 5.98 21.22 7.20
N LEU A 7 6.25 20.23 8.05
CA LEU A 7 5.60 18.91 7.99
C LEU A 7 4.08 19.02 8.16
N THR A 8 3.63 19.84 9.10
CA THR A 8 2.20 20.13 9.31
C THR A 8 1.57 20.75 8.06
N SER A 9 2.24 21.71 7.43
CA SER A 9 1.75 22.36 6.21
C SER A 9 1.68 21.39 5.02
N LEU A 10 2.69 20.54 4.85
CA LEU A 10 2.71 19.51 3.81
C LEU A 10 1.63 18.45 4.03
N THR A 11 1.45 18.02 5.28
CA THR A 11 0.39 17.10 5.68
C THR A 11 -0.99 17.69 5.39
N ALA A 12 -1.20 18.97 5.75
CA ALA A 12 -2.45 19.66 5.48
C ALA A 12 -2.74 19.81 3.98
N PHE A 13 -1.70 20.02 3.17
CA PHE A 13 -1.81 20.12 1.72
C PHE A 13 -2.15 18.78 1.07
N TYR A 14 -1.45 17.70 1.46
CA TYR A 14 -1.56 16.39 0.80
C TYR A 14 -2.72 15.55 1.32
N PHE A 15 -2.93 15.54 2.64
CA PHE A 15 -3.95 14.71 3.31
C PHE A 15 -5.12 15.53 3.90
N GLY A 16 -5.04 16.86 3.86
CA GLY A 16 -6.08 17.76 4.35
C GLY A 16 -5.86 18.23 5.80
N ARG A 17 -6.51 19.36 6.13
CA ARG A 17 -6.34 20.03 7.44
C ARG A 17 -6.72 19.18 8.64
N ARG A 18 -7.72 18.29 8.51
CA ARG A 18 -8.16 17.41 9.60
C ARG A 18 -7.08 16.39 9.97
N VAL A 19 -6.45 15.79 8.96
CA VAL A 19 -5.32 14.87 9.16
C VAL A 19 -4.16 15.59 9.85
N ALA A 20 -3.84 16.82 9.41
CA ALA A 20 -2.78 17.61 10.03
C ALA A 20 -3.05 17.98 11.50
N SER A 21 -4.32 18.13 11.90
CA SER A 21 -4.69 18.45 13.28
C SER A 21 -4.79 17.23 14.20
N ALA A 22 -5.01 16.03 13.66
CA ALA A 22 -5.24 14.81 14.44
C ALA A 22 -4.68 13.57 13.71
N PRO A 23 -3.35 13.48 13.50
CA PRO A 23 -2.73 12.50 12.61
C PRO A 23 -2.88 11.03 13.05
N HIS A 24 -3.30 10.78 14.30
CA HIS A 24 -3.39 9.43 14.87
C HIS A 24 -4.84 8.98 15.14
N SER A 25 -5.83 9.69 14.58
CA SER A 25 -7.24 9.35 14.77
C SER A 25 -7.74 8.34 13.75
N ASP A 26 -8.83 7.63 14.08
CA ASP A 26 -9.55 6.79 13.11
C ASP A 26 -10.02 7.59 11.88
N GLU A 27 -10.37 8.86 12.06
CA GLU A 27 -10.70 9.74 10.93
C GLU A 27 -9.50 9.96 10.02
N THR A 28 -8.28 10.02 10.56
CA THR A 28 -7.06 10.06 9.76
C THR A 28 -6.82 8.78 8.99
N ILE A 29 -6.98 7.60 9.61
CA ILE A 29 -6.87 6.31 8.92
C ILE A 29 -7.85 6.26 7.74
N ARG A 30 -9.12 6.64 7.96
CA ARG A 30 -10.11 6.75 6.87
C ARG A 30 -9.72 7.79 5.83
N SER A 31 -9.15 8.92 6.23
CA SER A 31 -8.76 9.99 5.32
C SER A 31 -7.63 9.57 4.39
N VAL A 32 -6.66 8.78 4.85
CA VAL A 32 -5.55 8.28 4.02
C VAL A 32 -5.90 7.00 3.24
N CYS A 33 -6.88 6.23 3.72
CA CYS A 33 -7.47 5.10 2.98
C CYS A 33 -8.02 5.52 1.60
N TRP A 34 -8.57 6.73 1.48
CA TRP A 34 -9.14 7.22 0.22
C TRP A 34 -8.10 7.53 -0.86
N PRO A 35 -7.01 8.27 -0.58
CA PRO A 35 -5.87 8.35 -1.48
C PRO A 35 -5.33 6.98 -1.89
N ALA A 36 -5.15 6.05 -0.94
CA ALA A 36 -4.67 4.70 -1.22
C ALA A 36 -5.58 3.92 -2.19
N TYR A 37 -6.90 4.07 -2.05
CA TYR A 37 -7.87 3.49 -2.97
C TYR A 37 -7.69 3.98 -4.42
N ARG A 38 -7.21 5.20 -4.65
CA ARG A 38 -7.04 5.74 -6.02
C ARG A 38 -6.03 4.93 -6.84
N ASP A 39 -5.05 4.31 -6.18
CA ASP A 39 -4.10 3.43 -6.85
C ASP A 39 -4.73 2.10 -7.28
N VAL A 40 -5.70 1.60 -6.50
CA VAL A 40 -6.49 0.40 -6.82
C VAL A 40 -7.53 0.69 -7.90
N GLN A 41 -8.17 1.86 -7.85
CA GLN A 41 -9.29 2.25 -8.72
C GLN A 41 -8.97 2.11 -10.21
N ARG A 42 -7.71 2.35 -10.61
CA ARG A 42 -7.26 2.24 -12.01
C ARG A 42 -7.40 0.82 -12.57
N THR A 43 -7.43 -0.18 -11.71
CA THR A 43 -7.48 -1.61 -12.08
C THR A 43 -8.79 -2.29 -11.69
N LEU A 44 -9.56 -1.72 -10.76
CA LEU A 44 -10.86 -2.24 -10.32
C LEU A 44 -12.02 -1.68 -11.17
N TRP A 45 -12.06 -2.10 -12.43
CA TRP A 45 -13.09 -1.68 -13.40
C TRP A 45 -14.49 -2.10 -12.96
N GLY A 46 -15.43 -1.15 -12.98
CA GLY A 46 -16.82 -1.37 -12.56
C GLY A 46 -17.15 -0.85 -11.15
N MET A 47 -16.16 -0.61 -10.30
CA MET A 47 -16.42 -0.05 -8.96
C MET A 47 -17.08 1.32 -9.00
N GLY A 48 -16.75 2.17 -9.98
CA GLY A 48 -17.36 3.50 -10.11
C GLY A 48 -18.86 3.48 -10.42
N SER A 49 -19.34 2.43 -11.08
CA SER A 49 -20.77 2.23 -11.40
C SER A 49 -21.50 1.31 -10.44
N HIS A 50 -20.80 0.73 -9.45
CA HIS A 50 -21.41 -0.21 -8.53
C HIS A 50 -22.44 0.53 -7.65
N PRO A 51 -23.71 0.08 -7.54
CA PRO A 51 -24.74 0.79 -6.77
C PRO A 51 -24.35 1.01 -5.31
N ARG A 52 -23.64 0.04 -4.72
CA ARG A 52 -23.10 0.09 -3.36
C ARG A 52 -21.65 0.59 -3.25
N ALA A 53 -21.09 1.20 -4.29
CA ALA A 53 -19.67 1.60 -4.32
C ALA A 53 -19.24 2.41 -3.08
N LYS A 54 -20.08 3.36 -2.65
CA LYS A 54 -19.77 4.19 -1.47
C LYS A 54 -19.68 3.36 -0.19
N GLU A 55 -20.62 2.45 0.00
CA GLU A 55 -20.69 1.56 1.16
C GLU A 55 -19.54 0.55 1.18
N LEU A 56 -19.24 -0.10 0.05
CA LEU A 56 -18.14 -1.05 -0.07
C LEU A 56 -16.81 -0.39 0.29
N LYS A 57 -16.56 0.82 -0.21
CA LYS A 57 -15.33 1.56 0.08
C LYS A 57 -15.26 2.03 1.53
N ALA A 58 -16.36 2.52 2.10
CA ALA A 58 -16.41 2.91 3.52
C ALA A 58 -16.14 1.71 4.43
N THR A 59 -16.80 0.58 4.18
CA THR A 59 -16.61 -0.68 4.92
C THR A 59 -15.18 -1.20 4.79
N SER A 60 -14.58 -1.08 3.60
CA SER A 60 -13.17 -1.43 3.39
C SER A 60 -12.25 -0.57 4.26
N CYS A 61 -12.49 0.74 4.35
CA CYS A 61 -11.72 1.61 5.24
C CYS A 61 -11.96 1.30 6.73
N ASP A 62 -13.18 0.93 7.14
CA ASP A 62 -13.47 0.51 8.52
C ASP A 62 -12.76 -0.81 8.88
N LYS A 63 -12.65 -1.74 7.92
CA LYS A 63 -11.82 -2.94 8.06
C LYS A 63 -10.33 -2.59 8.21
N ILE A 64 -9.82 -1.57 7.52
CA ILE A 64 -8.43 -1.09 7.71
C ILE A 64 -8.24 -0.46 9.10
N VAL A 65 -9.20 0.34 9.57
CA VAL A 65 -9.16 0.89 10.94
C VAL A 65 -9.05 -0.24 11.96
N SER A 66 -9.89 -1.28 11.81
CA SER A 66 -9.86 -2.45 12.69
C SER A 66 -8.53 -3.21 12.64
N PHE A 67 -7.93 -3.32 11.45
CA PHE A 67 -6.61 -3.91 11.26
C PHE A 67 -5.49 -3.12 11.95
N VAL A 68 -5.50 -1.79 11.87
CA VAL A 68 -4.51 -0.95 12.57
C VAL A 68 -4.66 -1.08 14.08
N HIS A 69 -5.88 -1.21 14.60
CA HIS A 69 -6.12 -1.44 16.03
C HIS A 69 -5.64 -2.80 16.53
N SER A 70 -5.46 -3.81 15.65
CA SER A 70 -4.98 -5.14 16.06
C SER A 70 -3.46 -5.23 16.22
N PHE A 71 -2.71 -4.17 15.87
CA PHE A 71 -1.24 -4.18 15.88
C PHE A 71 -0.60 -4.33 17.25
N GLY A 72 -1.30 -3.96 18.33
CA GLY A 72 -0.77 -4.04 19.69
C GLY A 72 -0.32 -5.46 20.12
N GLY A 73 -0.74 -6.51 19.40
CA GLY A 73 -0.35 -7.89 19.64
C GLY A 73 0.78 -8.43 18.75
N ILE A 74 1.25 -7.69 17.74
CA ILE A 74 2.21 -8.20 16.74
C ILE A 74 3.64 -8.04 17.26
N ARG A 75 4.41 -9.14 17.25
CA ARG A 75 5.79 -9.22 17.74
C ARG A 75 6.74 -9.88 16.74
N SER A 76 6.23 -10.43 15.65
CA SER A 76 7.01 -11.11 14.62
C SER A 76 6.48 -10.86 13.21
N GLN A 77 7.34 -11.11 12.23
CA GLN A 77 6.95 -11.06 10.81
C GLN A 77 5.85 -12.09 10.50
N ASP A 78 5.92 -13.29 11.07
CA ASP A 78 4.93 -14.35 10.82
C ASP A 78 3.53 -13.96 11.33
N GLU A 79 3.45 -13.33 12.50
CA GLU A 79 2.18 -12.82 13.03
C GLU A 79 1.60 -11.69 12.15
N PHE A 80 2.45 -10.79 11.66
CA PHE A 80 2.03 -9.76 10.71
C PHE A 80 1.54 -10.38 9.39
N ASP A 81 2.31 -11.30 8.82
CA ASP A 81 2.01 -11.98 7.55
C ASP A 81 0.68 -12.74 7.65
N GLN A 82 0.43 -13.41 8.77
CA GLN A 82 -0.83 -14.11 9.03
C GLN A 82 -2.02 -13.14 9.15
N GLN A 83 -1.91 -12.07 9.93
CA GLN A 83 -3.00 -11.09 10.05
C GLN A 83 -3.26 -10.38 8.72
N HIS A 84 -2.21 -10.03 7.98
CA HIS A 84 -2.30 -9.42 6.64
C HIS A 84 -3.03 -10.35 5.67
N GLN A 85 -2.70 -11.65 5.71
CA GLN A 85 -3.37 -12.67 4.91
C GLN A 85 -4.85 -12.74 5.22
N VAL A 86 -5.21 -12.91 6.50
CA VAL A 86 -6.63 -12.97 6.93
C VAL A 86 -7.37 -11.73 6.47
N TRP A 87 -6.79 -10.53 6.65
CA TRP A 87 -7.42 -9.29 6.22
C TRP A 87 -7.67 -9.24 4.71
N CYS A 88 -6.68 -9.66 3.90
CA CYS A 88 -6.81 -9.65 2.45
C CYS A 88 -7.86 -10.65 1.96
N GLU A 89 -7.87 -11.87 2.51
CA GLU A 89 -8.84 -12.92 2.20
C GLU A 89 -10.25 -12.49 2.60
N ASP A 90 -10.42 -11.92 3.79
CA ASP A 90 -11.69 -11.37 4.26
C ASP A 90 -12.23 -10.27 3.34
N LEU A 91 -11.35 -9.39 2.85
CA LEU A 91 -11.78 -8.33 1.95
C LEU A 91 -12.16 -8.88 0.57
N VAL A 92 -11.41 -9.87 0.05
CA VAL A 92 -11.77 -10.56 -1.20
C VAL A 92 -13.11 -11.26 -1.07
N ALA A 93 -13.36 -11.99 0.02
CA ALA A 93 -14.64 -12.63 0.29
C ALA A 93 -15.78 -11.61 0.39
N PHE A 94 -15.56 -10.50 1.11
CA PHE A 94 -16.53 -9.41 1.20
C PHE A 94 -16.94 -8.87 -0.17
N PHE A 95 -16.01 -8.68 -1.10
CA PHE A 95 -16.35 -8.24 -2.46
C PHE A 95 -17.01 -9.35 -3.30
N ALA A 96 -16.68 -10.61 -3.08
CA ALA A 96 -17.33 -11.74 -3.74
C ALA A 96 -18.82 -11.88 -3.33
N GLU A 97 -19.13 -11.60 -2.07
CA GLU A 97 -20.50 -11.55 -1.54
C GLU A 97 -21.29 -10.31 -2.02
N ASN A 98 -20.59 -9.32 -2.57
CA ASN A 98 -21.17 -8.08 -3.07
C ASN A 98 -20.82 -7.86 -4.55
N PRO A 99 -21.31 -8.73 -5.46
CA PRO A 99 -20.99 -8.65 -6.88
C PRO A 99 -21.69 -7.45 -7.54
N HIS A 100 -21.11 -6.97 -8.63
CA HIS A 100 -21.75 -5.91 -9.41
C HIS A 100 -22.95 -6.46 -10.18
N PRO A 101 -24.17 -5.91 -10.01
CA PRO A 101 -25.39 -6.49 -10.60
C PRO A 101 -25.39 -6.49 -12.12
N GLU A 102 -24.82 -5.45 -12.74
CA GLU A 102 -24.80 -5.28 -14.20
C GLU A 102 -23.45 -5.62 -14.86
N ARG A 103 -22.42 -6.02 -14.09
CA ARG A 103 -21.07 -6.26 -14.61
C ARG A 103 -20.52 -7.59 -14.06
N PRO A 104 -20.83 -8.72 -14.71
CA PRO A 104 -20.35 -10.04 -14.28
C PRO A 104 -18.82 -10.17 -14.25
N THR A 105 -18.10 -9.30 -14.96
CA THR A 105 -16.64 -9.25 -14.99
C THR A 105 -16.02 -8.44 -13.85
N PHE A 106 -16.83 -7.77 -13.02
CA PHE A 106 -16.34 -7.09 -11.82
C PHE A 106 -15.80 -8.12 -10.84
N GLN A 107 -14.49 -8.10 -10.61
CA GLN A 107 -13.81 -9.01 -9.70
C GLN A 107 -12.81 -8.23 -8.85
N PHE A 108 -12.82 -8.55 -7.56
CA PHE A 108 -11.85 -8.04 -6.60
C PHE A 108 -10.91 -9.19 -6.24
N HIS A 109 -9.61 -8.98 -6.39
CA HIS A 109 -8.60 -10.01 -6.15
C HIS A 109 -7.69 -9.60 -4.99
N TYR A 110 -6.89 -10.55 -4.50
CA TYR A 110 -5.92 -10.34 -3.44
C TYR A 110 -4.95 -9.19 -3.77
N GLY A 111 -4.54 -9.09 -5.05
CA GLY A 111 -3.76 -7.98 -5.58
C GLY A 111 -4.31 -6.58 -5.29
N HIS A 112 -5.64 -6.41 -5.36
CA HIS A 112 -6.30 -5.16 -4.99
C HIS A 112 -6.30 -4.95 -3.46
N ALA A 113 -6.56 -6.00 -2.69
CA ALA A 113 -6.59 -5.95 -1.23
C ALA A 113 -5.23 -5.49 -0.67
N GLN A 114 -4.15 -6.20 -1.02
CA GLN A 114 -2.81 -5.87 -0.54
C GLN A 114 -2.39 -4.45 -0.94
N LYS A 115 -2.72 -4.02 -2.17
CA LYS A 115 -2.32 -2.68 -2.64
C LYS A 115 -3.00 -1.60 -1.81
N TRP A 116 -4.30 -1.77 -1.55
CA TRP A 116 -5.06 -0.82 -0.74
C TRP A 116 -4.51 -0.74 0.68
N LEU A 117 -4.33 -1.89 1.33
CA LEU A 117 -3.83 -1.96 2.69
C LEU A 117 -2.43 -1.38 2.80
N ASN A 118 -1.49 -1.86 1.99
CA ASN A 118 -0.08 -1.49 2.09
C ASN A 118 0.14 -0.01 1.75
N MET A 119 -0.59 0.55 0.78
CA MET A 119 -0.55 2.00 0.53
C MET A 119 -1.09 2.81 1.71
N THR A 120 -2.13 2.32 2.37
CA THR A 120 -2.69 2.97 3.56
C THR A 120 -1.67 2.96 4.71
N LEU A 121 -1.06 1.81 5.00
CA LEU A 121 -0.03 1.67 6.04
C LEU A 121 1.20 2.52 5.74
N LYS A 122 1.62 2.60 4.47
CA LYS A 122 2.69 3.50 4.03
C LYS A 122 2.38 4.97 4.33
N TYR A 123 1.16 5.44 4.04
CA TYR A 123 0.77 6.81 4.39
C TYR A 123 0.73 7.05 5.89
N LEU A 124 0.24 6.09 6.67
CA LEU A 124 0.24 6.20 8.14
C LEU A 124 1.65 6.23 8.73
N SER A 125 2.60 5.48 8.15
CA SER A 125 4.02 5.57 8.51
C SER A 125 4.59 6.96 8.21
N VAL A 126 4.29 7.54 7.03
CA VAL A 126 4.70 8.92 6.69
C VAL A 126 4.13 9.95 7.68
N LEU A 127 2.96 9.67 8.27
CA LEU A 127 2.31 10.51 9.27
C LEU A 127 2.80 10.25 10.70
N GLY A 128 3.67 9.28 10.94
CA GLY A 128 4.15 8.90 12.27
C GLY A 128 3.06 8.29 13.15
N HIS A 129 2.12 7.51 12.56
CA HIS A 129 1.04 6.90 13.32
C HIS A 129 1.59 5.85 14.32
N PRO A 130 1.39 5.99 15.65
CA PRO A 130 2.09 5.18 16.66
C PRO A 130 1.92 3.66 16.46
N ALA A 131 0.70 3.20 16.23
CA ALA A 131 0.45 1.76 16.02
C ALA A 131 1.20 1.20 14.79
N VAL A 132 1.38 2.02 13.75
CA VAL A 132 2.08 1.61 12.52
C VAL A 132 3.59 1.65 12.71
N GLU A 133 4.10 2.60 13.51
CA GLU A 133 5.52 2.65 13.88
C GLU A 133 5.95 1.38 14.64
N GLU A 134 5.10 0.86 15.54
CA GLU A 134 5.39 -0.37 16.30
C GLU A 134 5.62 -1.60 15.42
N VAL A 135 4.98 -1.65 14.25
CA VAL A 135 5.07 -2.78 13.31
C VAL A 135 5.79 -2.42 12.01
N TYR A 136 6.44 -1.25 11.94
CA TYR A 136 7.02 -0.71 10.71
C TYR A 136 7.94 -1.71 10.00
N VAL A 137 8.76 -2.41 10.79
CA VAL A 137 9.74 -3.39 10.32
C VAL A 137 9.11 -4.61 9.64
N PHE A 138 7.82 -4.88 9.90
CA PHE A 138 7.09 -6.01 9.33
C PHE A 138 6.24 -5.63 8.11
N LEU A 139 6.09 -4.35 7.82
CA LEU A 139 5.19 -3.87 6.76
C LEU A 139 5.60 -4.38 5.38
N HIS A 140 4.58 -4.71 4.58
CA HIS A 140 4.77 -5.12 3.19
C HIS A 140 4.90 -3.91 2.25
N ALA A 141 5.63 -4.10 1.16
CA ALA A 141 5.59 -3.16 0.04
C ALA A 141 4.20 -3.18 -0.62
N PRO A 142 3.69 -2.02 -1.07
CA PRO A 142 2.46 -1.94 -1.84
C PRO A 142 2.71 -2.39 -3.29
N ILE A 143 2.63 -3.70 -3.55
CA ILE A 143 2.98 -4.28 -4.85
C ILE A 143 2.11 -3.70 -5.96
N ASP A 144 2.76 -3.11 -6.95
CA ASP A 144 2.16 -2.64 -8.19
C ASP A 144 3.12 -2.86 -9.37
N ARG A 145 2.80 -2.24 -10.51
CA ARG A 145 3.63 -2.30 -11.70
C ARG A 145 5.04 -1.76 -11.47
N ASP A 146 5.17 -0.66 -10.73
CA ASP A 146 6.44 0.01 -10.53
C ASP A 146 7.32 -0.82 -9.58
N VAL A 147 6.73 -1.37 -8.51
CA VAL A 147 7.42 -2.33 -7.62
C VAL A 147 7.89 -3.55 -8.41
N TYR A 148 7.05 -4.11 -9.28
CA TYR A 148 7.46 -5.20 -10.18
C TYR A 148 8.66 -4.81 -11.06
N GLU A 149 8.67 -3.59 -11.59
CA GLU A 149 9.74 -3.10 -12.47
C GLU A 149 11.06 -2.97 -11.69
N ARG A 150 11.02 -2.32 -10.53
CA ARG A 150 12.21 -2.08 -9.70
C ARG A 150 12.77 -3.34 -9.05
N ALA A 151 11.91 -4.23 -8.56
CA ALA A 151 12.34 -5.49 -7.98
C ALA A 151 13.06 -6.37 -9.03
N TRP A 152 12.60 -6.34 -10.28
CA TRP A 152 13.30 -7.02 -11.37
C TRP A 152 14.65 -6.39 -11.69
N GLU A 153 14.67 -5.08 -11.93
CA GLU A 153 15.87 -4.36 -12.38
C GLU A 153 17.01 -4.37 -11.35
N ILE A 154 16.68 -4.36 -10.06
CA ILE A 154 17.65 -4.05 -9.00
C ILE A 154 17.86 -5.20 -8.04
N LEU A 155 16.78 -5.91 -7.71
CA LEU A 155 16.84 -7.05 -6.81
C LEU A 155 17.00 -8.37 -7.58
N GLY A 156 16.84 -8.36 -8.91
CA GLY A 156 16.82 -9.58 -9.72
C GLY A 156 15.64 -10.49 -9.40
N VAL A 157 14.59 -9.97 -8.76
CA VAL A 157 13.42 -10.76 -8.35
C VAL A 157 12.49 -10.92 -9.56
N GLU A 158 12.28 -12.16 -9.99
CA GLU A 158 11.42 -12.48 -11.13
C GLU A 158 9.99 -11.96 -10.97
N ARG A 159 9.50 -11.29 -12.01
CA ARG A 159 8.13 -10.78 -12.05
C ARG A 159 7.15 -11.95 -12.16
N PRO A 160 6.07 -11.99 -11.34
CA PRO A 160 4.98 -12.92 -11.56
C PRO A 160 4.40 -12.74 -12.97
N ARG A 161 3.99 -13.83 -13.61
CA ARG A 161 3.39 -13.79 -14.97
C ARG A 161 1.98 -13.19 -15.00
N ILE A 162 1.43 -12.89 -13.83
CA ILE A 162 0.10 -12.30 -13.63
C ILE A 162 0.24 -10.83 -13.24
N ALA A 163 -0.69 -10.01 -13.73
CA ALA A 163 -0.76 -8.60 -13.33
C ALA A 163 -0.93 -8.50 -11.80
N TRP A 164 -0.24 -7.53 -11.17
CA TRP A 164 -0.29 -7.34 -9.72
C TRP A 164 -1.72 -7.26 -9.17
N SER A 165 -2.63 -6.65 -9.93
CA SER A 165 -4.04 -6.44 -9.55
C SER A 165 -4.86 -7.72 -9.54
N LYS A 166 -4.35 -8.80 -10.15
CA LYS A 166 -4.97 -10.11 -10.26
C LYS A 166 -4.24 -11.19 -9.46
N LEU A 167 -3.23 -10.83 -8.67
CA LEU A 167 -2.54 -11.77 -7.80
C LEU A 167 -3.55 -12.51 -6.90
N ASP A 168 -3.32 -13.81 -6.72
CA ASP A 168 -3.84 -14.60 -5.61
C ASP A 168 -2.93 -14.47 -4.38
N GLY A 169 -3.40 -15.01 -3.24
CA GLY A 169 -2.67 -14.91 -1.97
C GLY A 169 -1.33 -15.63 -1.99
N ASP A 170 -1.25 -16.82 -2.58
CA ASP A 170 -0.05 -17.65 -2.59
C ASP A 170 1.07 -16.99 -3.41
N THR A 171 0.72 -16.51 -4.62
CA THR A 171 1.64 -15.81 -5.51
C THR A 171 2.09 -14.50 -4.86
N TYR A 172 1.17 -13.76 -4.24
CA TYR A 172 1.51 -12.54 -3.51
C TYR A 172 2.51 -12.81 -2.38
N ARG A 173 2.22 -13.76 -1.48
CA ARG A 173 3.08 -14.05 -0.32
C ARG A 173 4.46 -14.54 -0.74
N SER A 174 4.52 -15.41 -1.75
CA SER A 174 5.78 -15.89 -2.32
C SER A 174 6.61 -14.74 -2.90
N TYR A 175 5.96 -13.84 -3.64
CA TYR A 175 6.63 -12.68 -4.22
C TYR A 175 7.10 -11.68 -3.15
N GLN A 176 6.27 -11.42 -2.15
CA GLN A 176 6.59 -10.54 -1.02
C GLN A 176 7.79 -11.06 -0.22
N LEU A 177 7.86 -12.38 0.00
CA LEU A 177 8.99 -13.05 0.64
C LEU A 177 10.28 -12.90 -0.19
N ASN A 178 10.20 -13.10 -1.51
CA ASN A 178 11.35 -12.94 -2.40
C ASN A 178 11.91 -11.51 -2.40
N ILE A 179 11.05 -10.49 -2.40
CA ILE A 179 11.48 -9.09 -2.23
C ILE A 179 12.18 -8.91 -0.89
N ARG A 180 11.58 -9.39 0.21
CA ARG A 180 12.14 -9.26 1.57
C ARG A 180 13.54 -9.88 1.66
N HIS A 181 13.71 -11.09 1.12
CA HIS A 181 15.02 -11.77 1.09
C HIS A 181 16.05 -11.01 0.25
N ALA A 182 15.67 -10.50 -0.92
CA ALA A 182 16.59 -9.77 -1.78
C ALA A 182 17.01 -8.41 -1.17
N VAL A 183 16.07 -7.70 -0.53
CA VAL A 183 16.36 -6.46 0.21
C VAL A 183 17.35 -6.74 1.37
N ALA A 184 17.09 -7.78 2.16
CA ALA A 184 17.97 -8.18 3.25
C ALA A 184 19.38 -8.56 2.76
N GLY A 185 19.47 -9.26 1.62
CA GLY A 185 20.73 -9.64 0.99
C GLY A 185 21.58 -8.45 0.52
N GLN A 186 20.98 -7.29 0.26
CA GLN A 186 21.68 -6.06 -0.11
C GLN A 186 22.10 -5.20 1.10
N GLY A 187 21.89 -5.68 2.34
CA GLY A 187 22.15 -4.91 3.56
C GLY A 187 21.20 -3.72 3.74
N ARG A 188 20.08 -3.70 3.01
CA ARG A 188 19.02 -2.70 3.15
C ARG A 188 18.05 -3.17 4.24
N GLY A 189 17.65 -2.25 5.12
CA GLY A 189 16.94 -2.57 6.37
C GLY A 189 15.55 -3.14 6.15
N PHE A 190 14.64 -2.35 5.57
CA PHE A 190 13.22 -2.68 5.47
C PHE A 190 12.70 -2.52 4.04
N VAL A 191 11.71 -3.33 3.67
CA VAL A 191 11.16 -3.35 2.30
C VAL A 191 10.56 -2.00 1.89
N LEU A 192 9.95 -1.26 2.83
CA LEU A 192 9.43 0.09 2.59
C LEU A 192 10.52 1.15 2.40
N ASP A 193 11.65 1.02 3.11
CA ASP A 193 12.80 1.92 2.95
C ASP A 193 13.46 1.70 1.59
N TRP A 194 13.67 0.43 1.21
CA TRP A 194 14.15 0.08 -0.12
C TRP A 194 13.27 0.70 -1.20
N GLU A 195 11.96 0.54 -1.11
CA GLU A 195 11.03 1.12 -2.07
C GLU A 195 11.27 2.64 -2.19
N THR A 196 11.39 3.34 -1.06
CA THR A 196 11.59 4.79 -0.98
C THR A 196 12.94 5.24 -1.55
N ASP A 197 14.02 4.55 -1.21
CA ASP A 197 15.37 4.82 -1.71
C ASP A 197 15.41 4.71 -3.23
N GLU A 198 14.76 3.69 -3.79
CA GLU A 198 14.71 3.48 -5.23
C GLU A 198 13.94 4.57 -5.96
N TRP A 199 12.84 5.08 -5.38
CA TRP A 199 12.13 6.23 -5.94
C TRP A 199 13.00 7.49 -5.98
N MET A 200 13.89 7.66 -4.99
CA MET A 200 14.78 8.82 -4.89
C MET A 200 15.96 8.71 -5.85
N GLU A 201 16.51 7.51 -6.06
CA GLU A 201 17.59 7.25 -7.00
C GLU A 201 17.13 7.32 -8.46
N ALA A 202 15.99 6.70 -8.82
CA ALA A 202 15.44 6.75 -10.17
C ALA A 202 15.22 8.20 -10.68
N LYS A 203 14.81 9.11 -9.78
CA LYS A 203 14.66 10.54 -10.10
C LYS A 203 15.98 11.28 -10.29
N ARG A 204 17.07 10.83 -9.66
CA ARG A 204 18.41 11.42 -9.85
C ARG A 204 18.98 11.07 -11.23
N PHE A 205 18.79 9.83 -11.67
CA PHE A 205 19.22 9.38 -13.00
C PHE A 205 18.39 9.99 -14.13
N SER A 206 17.06 10.03 -14.00
CA SER A 206 16.18 10.66 -15.00
C SER A 206 16.48 12.16 -15.21
N ARG A 207 16.97 12.87 -14.19
CA ARG A 207 17.40 14.27 -14.29
C ARG A 207 18.77 14.45 -14.95
N HIS A 208 19.71 13.52 -14.78
CA HIS A 208 21.02 13.58 -15.44
C HIS A 208 20.93 13.26 -16.94
N SER A 209 20.08 12.32 -17.33
CA SER A 209 19.85 12.00 -18.76
C SER A 209 19.18 13.12 -19.55
N LEU A 210 18.53 14.09 -18.88
CA LEU A 210 17.95 15.28 -19.52
C LEU A 210 18.94 16.45 -19.61
N SER A 211 20.00 16.48 -18.80
CA SER A 211 21.06 17.50 -18.90
C SER A 211 22.14 17.15 -19.93
N GLU A 212 22.32 15.87 -20.27
CA GLU A 212 23.30 15.42 -21.26
C GLU A 212 22.75 15.37 -22.70
N GLY A 213 21.46 15.62 -22.89
CA GLY A 213 20.81 15.65 -24.21
C GLY A 213 20.75 17.03 -24.88
N HIS A 214 21.30 18.08 -24.25
CA HIS A 214 21.34 19.46 -24.77
C HIS A 214 22.77 20.03 -24.64
N SER A 215 23.74 19.38 -25.28
CA SER A 215 25.08 19.95 -25.53
C SER A 215 25.56 19.56 -26.91
#